data_AF-A0A831RVP0-F1
#
_entry.id   AF-A0A831RVP0-F1
#
_cell.length_a   1.000
_cell.length_b   1.000
_cell.length_c   1.000
_cell.angle_alpha   90.00
_cell.angle_beta   90.00
_cell.angle_gamma   90.00
#
_symmetry.space_group_name_H-M   'P 1'
#
loop_
_entity.id
_entity.type
_entity.pdbx_description
1 polymer ?
#
loop_
_entity_poly.entity_id
_entity_poly.type
_entity_poly.pdbx_seq_one_letter_code
_entity_poly.pdbx_strand_id
1 'polypeptide(L)'
;MKIADPVVLPLLDLTEEPQPLTRAEGEKVHAVAGTGNPRRFFTLLEQCGLEIIPHAFPDHYDYRREDLQFDDELPVLMTEKDAVKYARFATDRHWLVRIGVIPDEAFVNKLDELLQDLTHGQEAA
;
A
#
# COMPACT_ATOMS: atom_id res chain seq x y z
N MET A 1 18.03 -2.43 4.69
CA MET A 1 16.71 -1.90 4.29
C MET A 1 15.87 -1.58 5.54
N LYS A 2 15.21 -0.42 5.56
CA LYS A 2 14.26 -0.01 6.59
C LYS A 2 12.92 0.33 5.95
N ILE A 3 11.80 0.08 6.65
CA ILE A 3 10.49 0.56 6.21
C ILE A 3 10.38 2.03 6.61
N ALA A 4 9.97 2.89 5.69
CA ALA A 4 9.63 4.28 5.97
C ALA A 4 8.26 4.36 6.66
N ASP A 5 8.01 5.45 7.39
CA ASP A 5 6.72 5.64 8.06
C ASP A 5 5.56 5.56 7.04
N PRO A 6 4.57 4.66 7.26
CA PRO A 6 3.46 4.53 6.33
C PRO A 6 2.61 5.79 6.28
N VAL A 7 2.11 6.09 5.08
CA VAL A 7 1.23 7.24 4.82
C VAL A 7 -0.08 6.79 4.20
N VAL A 8 -1.12 7.60 4.38
CA VAL A 8 -2.44 7.41 3.79
C VAL A 8 -2.80 8.54 2.83
N LEU A 9 -3.52 8.19 1.77
CA LEU A 9 -4.06 9.13 0.78
C LEU A 9 -5.54 8.80 0.50
N PRO A 10 -6.40 9.81 0.25
CA PRO A 10 -7.75 9.56 -0.25
C PRO A 10 -7.68 8.88 -1.62
N LEU A 11 -8.45 7.81 -1.81
CA LEU A 11 -8.44 7.09 -3.09
C LEU A 11 -9.09 7.91 -4.23
N LEU A 12 -9.96 8.86 -3.89
CA LEU A 12 -10.59 9.76 -4.86
C LEU A 12 -9.64 10.81 -5.43
N ASP A 13 -8.64 11.23 -4.67
CA ASP A 13 -7.66 12.23 -5.09
C ASP A 13 -6.27 11.89 -4.54
N LEU A 14 -5.49 11.20 -5.38
CA LEU A 14 -4.10 10.84 -5.07
C LEU A 14 -3.12 12.02 -5.23
N THR A 15 -3.60 13.22 -5.60
CA THR A 15 -2.78 14.43 -5.66
C THR A 15 -2.72 15.18 -4.33
N GLU A 16 -3.57 14.80 -3.37
CA GLU A 16 -3.51 15.33 -2.01
C GLU A 16 -2.20 14.97 -1.31
N GLU A 17 -1.83 15.80 -0.32
CA GLU A 17 -0.64 15.58 0.49
C GLU A 17 -0.81 14.30 1.33
N PRO A 18 0.13 13.34 1.26
CA PRO A 18 0.06 12.12 2.06
C PRO A 18 0.09 12.44 3.56
N GLN A 19 -0.82 11.84 4.32
CA GLN A 19 -0.88 12.02 5.76
C GLN A 19 -0.22 10.85 6.48
N PRO A 20 0.47 11.05 7.61
CA PRO A 20 0.99 9.94 8.41
C PRO A 20 -0.15 9.01 8.85
N LEU A 21 0.04 7.70 8.68
CA LEU A 21 -0.97 6.70 9.07
C LEU A 21 -1.27 6.76 10.59
N THR A 22 -0.29 7.17 11.40
CA THR A 22 -0.43 7.36 12.85
C THR A 22 -1.47 8.40 13.25
N ARG A 23 -1.92 9.27 12.33
CA ARG A 23 -3.03 10.20 12.60
C ARG A 23 -4.35 9.47 12.87
N ALA A 24 -4.50 8.25 12.37
CA ALA A 24 -5.65 7.39 12.57
C ALA A 24 -5.45 6.38 13.74
N GLU A 25 -4.49 6.62 14.63
CA GLU A 25 -4.28 5.76 15.80
C GLU A 25 -5.54 5.68 16.69
N GLY A 26 -5.92 4.48 17.08
CA GLY A 26 -7.14 4.19 17.83
C GLY A 26 -8.42 4.19 17.00
N GLU A 27 -8.35 4.50 15.69
CA GLU A 27 -9.51 4.38 14.81
C GLU A 27 -9.78 2.93 14.41
N LYS A 28 -11.08 2.63 14.26
CA LYS A 28 -11.54 1.34 13.74
C LYS A 28 -11.74 1.42 12.23
N VAL A 29 -11.16 0.50 11.48
CA VAL A 29 -11.15 0.55 10.00
C VAL A 29 -11.35 -0.83 9.36
N HIS A 30 -11.87 -0.85 8.14
CA HIS A 30 -11.78 -2.01 7.26
C HIS A 30 -10.41 -2.07 6.60
N ALA A 31 -9.67 -3.17 6.79
CA ALA A 31 -8.37 -3.37 6.17
C ALA A 31 -8.48 -4.38 5.02
N VAL A 32 -8.21 -3.94 3.79
CA VAL A 32 -8.40 -4.74 2.57
C VAL A 32 -7.05 -5.09 1.97
N ALA A 33 -6.81 -6.39 1.75
CA ALA A 33 -5.60 -6.85 1.07
C ALA A 33 -5.85 -8.07 0.18
N GLY A 34 -5.62 -7.91 -1.12
CA GLY A 34 -5.67 -8.95 -2.14
C GLY A 34 -4.27 -9.38 -2.60
N THR A 35 -3.36 -9.72 -1.67
CA THR A 35 -1.95 -10.05 -1.96
C THR A 35 -1.58 -11.46 -1.52
N GLY A 36 -0.46 -12.01 -2.01
CA GLY A 36 0.01 -13.35 -1.61
C GLY A 36 0.31 -13.54 -0.11
N ASN A 37 0.45 -12.46 0.67
CA ASN A 37 0.53 -12.54 2.14
C ASN A 37 -0.16 -11.32 2.81
N PRO A 38 -1.51 -11.33 2.92
CA PRO A 38 -2.29 -10.22 3.48
C PRO A 38 -1.93 -9.88 4.93
N ARG A 39 -1.48 -10.89 5.70
CA ARG A 39 -1.14 -10.71 7.12
C ARG A 39 -0.08 -9.64 7.35
N ARG A 40 0.88 -9.47 6.42
CA ARG A 40 1.93 -8.43 6.56
C ARG A 40 1.33 -7.02 6.58
N PHE A 41 0.29 -6.79 5.77
CA PHE A 41 -0.41 -5.51 5.73
C PHE A 41 -1.20 -5.28 7.01
N PHE A 42 -1.99 -6.28 7.43
CA PHE A 42 -2.80 -6.19 8.65
C PHE A 42 -1.95 -5.94 9.90
N THR A 43 -0.88 -6.70 10.08
CA THR A 43 0.05 -6.51 11.21
C THR A 43 0.71 -5.13 11.19
N LEU A 44 1.00 -4.57 10.01
CA LEU A 44 1.52 -3.20 9.92
C LEU A 44 0.50 -2.17 10.40
N LEU A 45 -0.78 -2.30 10.02
CA LEU A 45 -1.84 -1.40 10.49
C LEU A 45 -2.04 -1.51 12.00
N GLU A 46 -2.05 -2.72 12.55
CA GLU A 46 -2.14 -2.96 14.01
C GLU A 46 -0.94 -2.34 14.74
N GLN A 47 0.28 -2.44 14.19
CA GLN A 47 1.48 -1.81 14.75
C GLN A 47 1.45 -0.29 14.72
N CYS A 48 0.70 0.30 13.78
CA CYS A 48 0.40 1.73 13.74
C CYS A 48 -0.75 2.14 14.67
N GLY A 49 -1.29 1.20 15.47
CA GLY A 49 -2.27 1.46 16.51
C GLY A 49 -3.73 1.48 16.03
N LEU A 50 -4.02 0.98 14.83
CA LEU A 50 -5.40 0.87 14.34
C LEU A 50 -6.12 -0.38 14.86
N GLU A 51 -7.43 -0.27 15.09
CA GLU A 51 -8.32 -1.44 15.28
C GLU A 51 -8.84 -1.89 13.90
N ILE A 52 -8.37 -3.04 13.40
CA ILE A 52 -8.73 -3.45 12.04
C ILE A 52 -9.84 -4.51 12.01
N ILE A 53 -10.69 -4.39 11.00
CA ILE A 53 -11.59 -5.43 10.50
C ILE A 53 -10.94 -5.98 9.21
N PRO A 54 -10.28 -7.15 9.25
CA PRO A 54 -9.48 -7.62 8.12
C PRO A 54 -10.34 -8.29 7.04
N HIS A 55 -10.09 -7.91 5.79
CA HIS A 55 -10.70 -8.46 4.57
C HIS A 55 -9.60 -8.93 3.61
N ALA A 56 -9.33 -10.23 3.64
CA ALA A 56 -8.36 -10.85 2.75
C ALA A 56 -9.02 -11.33 1.45
N PHE A 57 -8.48 -10.91 0.32
CA PHE A 57 -8.90 -11.36 -1.00
C PHE A 57 -7.80 -12.21 -1.66
N PRO A 58 -8.14 -13.08 -2.62
CA PRO A 58 -7.14 -13.78 -3.42
C PRO A 58 -6.15 -12.82 -4.10
N ASP A 59 -4.94 -13.31 -4.37
CA ASP A 59 -4.06 -12.57 -5.26
C ASP A 59 -4.73 -12.41 -6.63
N HIS A 60 -4.45 -11.29 -7.30
CA HIS A 60 -5.06 -10.92 -8.56
C HIS A 60 -6.59 -10.77 -8.54
N TYR A 61 -7.25 -10.72 -7.39
CA TYR A 61 -8.71 -10.56 -7.31
C TYR A 61 -9.24 -9.36 -8.12
N ASP A 62 -10.33 -9.59 -8.85
CA ASP A 62 -11.02 -8.60 -9.67
C ASP A 62 -12.21 -8.04 -8.90
N TYR A 63 -12.01 -6.86 -8.31
CA TYR A 63 -13.03 -6.25 -7.47
C TYR A 63 -14.26 -5.80 -8.27
N ARG A 64 -15.42 -6.01 -7.63
CA ARG A 64 -16.71 -5.42 -7.95
C ARG A 64 -17.03 -4.30 -6.96
N ARG A 65 -17.97 -3.43 -7.30
CA ARG A 65 -18.35 -2.30 -6.44
C ARG A 65 -18.83 -2.77 -5.07
N GLU A 66 -19.55 -3.89 -5.04
CA GLU A 66 -20.21 -4.38 -3.84
C GLU A 66 -19.20 -4.99 -2.85
N ASP A 67 -17.99 -5.36 -3.31
CA ASP A 67 -17.01 -6.08 -2.49
C ASP A 67 -16.47 -5.26 -1.32
N LEU A 68 -16.34 -3.93 -1.48
CA LEU A 68 -15.85 -3.02 -0.43
C LEU A 68 -16.92 -2.01 0.02
N GLN A 69 -18.20 -2.32 -0.21
CA GLN A 69 -19.32 -1.58 0.36
C GLN A 69 -19.79 -2.30 1.64
N PHE A 70 -19.28 -1.84 2.77
CA PHE A 70 -19.67 -2.35 4.10
C PHE A 70 -20.90 -1.61 4.63
N ASP A 71 -21.64 -2.27 5.52
CA ASP A 71 -22.90 -1.80 6.12
C ASP A 71 -22.72 -0.75 7.25
N ASP A 72 -21.54 -0.14 7.32
CA ASP A 72 -21.20 0.94 8.25
C ASP A 72 -20.46 2.07 7.52
N GLU A 73 -20.05 3.09 8.27
CA GLU A 73 -19.35 4.28 7.75
C GLU A 73 -17.85 4.28 8.08
N LEU A 74 -17.28 3.13 8.43
CA LEU A 74 -15.88 3.05 8.80
C LEU A 74 -14.97 3.26 7.57
N PRO A 75 -13.78 3.86 7.76
CA PRO A 75 -12.80 3.99 6.67
C PRO A 75 -12.35 2.62 6.14
N VAL A 76 -12.11 2.56 4.84
CA VAL A 76 -11.61 1.38 4.14
C VAL A 76 -10.18 1.64 3.69
N LEU A 77 -9.20 1.06 4.38
CA LEU A 77 -7.79 1.15 4.07
C LEU A 77 -7.37 -0.06 3.23
N MET A 78 -6.67 0.18 2.12
CA MET A 78 -6.22 -0.87 1.22
C MET A 78 -4.79 -0.68 0.72
N THR A 79 -4.18 -1.75 0.22
CA THR A 79 -2.84 -1.70 -0.37
C THR A 79 -2.82 -0.91 -1.69
N GLU A 80 -1.64 -0.42 -2.11
CA GLU A 80 -1.45 0.21 -3.44
C GLU A 80 -1.95 -0.63 -4.60
N LYS A 81 -1.76 -1.95 -4.54
CA LYS A 81 -2.22 -2.84 -5.60
C LYS A 81 -3.74 -2.93 -5.67
N ASP A 82 -4.41 -3.00 -4.52
CA ASP A 82 -5.86 -3.12 -4.46
C ASP A 82 -6.54 -1.79 -4.81
N ALA A 83 -5.96 -0.67 -4.39
CA ALA A 83 -6.40 0.68 -4.73
C ALA A 83 -6.51 0.90 -6.25
N VAL A 84 -5.48 0.51 -7.01
CA VAL A 84 -5.49 0.65 -8.48
C VAL A 84 -6.67 -0.10 -9.12
N LYS A 85 -7.05 -1.26 -8.56
CA LYS A 85 -8.13 -2.08 -9.09
C LYS A 85 -9.51 -1.56 -8.69
N TYR A 86 -9.62 -0.99 -7.50
CA TYR A 86 -10.90 -0.53 -6.95
C TYR A 86 -11.21 0.94 -7.26
N ALA A 87 -10.24 1.74 -7.67
CA ALA A 87 -10.35 3.21 -7.82
C ALA A 87 -11.64 3.71 -8.50
N ARG A 88 -12.12 3.04 -9.55
CA ARG A 88 -13.35 3.40 -10.28
C ARG A 88 -14.65 3.31 -9.45
N PHE A 89 -14.61 2.63 -8.31
CA PHE A 89 -15.72 2.44 -7.37
C PHE A 89 -15.51 3.20 -6.06
N ALA A 90 -14.38 3.91 -5.92
CA ALA A 90 -14.01 4.58 -4.69
C ALA A 90 -15.04 5.64 -4.28
N THR A 91 -15.09 5.85 -2.98
CA THR A 91 -15.81 6.94 -2.32
C THR A 91 -14.85 7.64 -1.37
N ASP A 92 -15.31 8.70 -0.71
CA ASP A 92 -14.60 9.41 0.36
C ASP A 92 -14.13 8.52 1.52
N ARG A 93 -14.76 7.36 1.72
CA ARG A 93 -14.38 6.38 2.74
C ARG A 93 -13.18 5.50 2.36
N HIS A 94 -12.73 5.53 1.11
CA HIS A 94 -11.69 4.63 0.63
C HIS A 94 -10.33 5.33 0.64
N TRP A 95 -9.36 4.68 1.28
CA TRP A 95 -8.03 5.21 1.52
C TRP A 95 -6.98 4.23 1.03
N LEU A 96 -5.98 4.79 0.39
CA LEU A 96 -4.79 4.09 0.00
C LEU A 96 -3.76 4.15 1.13
N VAL A 97 -3.17 3.02 1.50
CA VAL A 97 -1.98 2.97 2.37
C VAL A 97 -0.74 2.76 1.53
N ARG A 98 0.19 3.72 1.57
CA ARG A 98 1.49 3.65 0.92
C ARG A 98 2.58 3.32 1.95
N ILE A 99 3.40 2.33 1.62
CA ILE A 99 4.51 1.87 2.47
C ILE A 99 5.80 2.09 1.69
N GLY A 100 6.64 3.00 2.18
CA GLY A 100 7.96 3.25 1.61
C GLY A 100 9.00 2.26 2.11
N VAL A 101 10.00 1.97 1.29
CA VAL A 101 11.20 1.22 1.70
C VAL A 101 12.43 2.08 1.45
N ILE A 102 13.26 2.24 2.47
CA ILE A 102 14.54 2.91 2.40
C ILE A 102 15.63 1.83 2.24
N PRO A 103 16.23 1.69 1.05
CA PRO A 103 17.35 0.78 0.85
C PRO A 103 18.55 1.22 1.68
N ASP A 104 19.37 0.25 2.10
CA ASP A 104 20.65 0.60 2.73
C ASP A 104 21.68 1.01 1.67
N GLU A 105 22.66 1.79 2.11
CA GLU A 105 23.69 2.36 1.23
C GLU A 105 24.48 1.28 0.49
N ALA A 106 24.77 0.15 1.15
CA ALA A 106 25.47 -0.97 0.52
C ALA A 106 24.66 -1.58 -0.65
N PHE A 107 23.35 -1.76 -0.47
CA PHE A 107 22.46 -2.20 -1.54
C PHE A 107 22.42 -1.19 -2.70
N VAL A 108 22.29 0.10 -2.40
CA VAL A 108 22.24 1.15 -3.44
C VAL A 108 23.54 1.17 -4.24
N ASN A 109 24.69 1.24 -3.57
CA ASN A 109 26.00 1.25 -4.22
C ASN A 109 26.19 0.01 -5.10
N LYS A 110 25.78 -1.17 -4.60
CA LYS A 110 25.93 -2.40 -5.39
C LYS A 110 25.01 -2.43 -6.60
N LEU A 111 23.78 -1.92 -6.47
CA LEU A 111 22.86 -1.81 -7.58
C LEU A 111 23.39 -0.85 -8.65
N ASP A 112 23.97 0.29 -8.25
CA ASP A 112 24.56 1.27 -9.18
C ASP A 112 25.73 0.69 -9.98
N GLU A 113 26.65 -0.04 -9.33
CA GLU A 113 27.73 -0.76 -10.03
C GLU A 113 27.17 -1.70 -11.10
N LEU A 114 26.18 -2.52 -10.75
CA LEU A 114 25.58 -3.49 -11.67
C LEU A 114 24.87 -2.80 -12.84
N LEU A 115 24.20 -1.67 -12.60
CA LEU A 115 23.55 -0.90 -13.66
C LEU A 115 24.55 -0.23 -14.60
N GLN A 116 25.69 0.23 -14.08
CA GLN A 116 26.78 0.79 -14.90
C GLN A 116 27.44 -0.28 -15.77
N ASP A 117 27.66 -1.49 -15.25
CA ASP A 117 28.22 -2.59 -16.02
C ASP A 117 27.30 -3.02 -17.18
N LEU A 118 25.98 -2.91 -17.01
CA LEU A 118 24.99 -3.21 -18.05
C LEU A 118 24.91 -2.14 -19.15
N THR A 119 25.17 -0.86 -18.84
CA THR A 119 25.17 0.22 -19.84
C THR A 119 26.47 0.28 -20.65
N HIS A 120 27.58 -0.22 -20.11
CA HIS A 120 28.87 -0.31 -20.81
C HIS A 120 29.09 -1.65 -21.54
N GLY A 121 28.13 -2.58 -21.48
CA GLY A 121 28.19 -3.91 -22.10
C GLY A 121 27.49 -4.06 -23.46
N GLN A 122 26.95 -2.98 -24.05
CA GLN A 122 26.31 -3.00 -25.37
C GLN A 122 27.16 -2.30 -26.45
N GLU A 123 28.45 -2.64 -26.54
CA GLU A 123 29.22 -2.48 -27.77
C GLU A 123 29.86 -3.84 -28.11
N ALA A 124 29.12 -4.68 -28.85
CA ALA A 124 29.68 -5.90 -29.42
C ALA A 124 29.05 -6.20 -30.79
N ALA A 125 29.92 -6.04 -31.81
CA ALA A 125 29.89 -6.51 -33.20
C ALA A 125 28.98 -5.79 -34.22
#